data_AF-A0A0S8IK33-F1
#
_entry.id   AF-A0A0S8IK33-F1
#
_cell.length_a   1.000
_cell.length_b   1.000
_cell.length_c   1.000
_cell.angle_alpha   90.00
_cell.angle_beta   90.00
_cell.angle_gamma   90.00
#
_symmetry.space_group_name_H-M   'P 1'
#
loop_
_entity.id
_entity.type
_entity.pdbx_description
1 polymer ?
#
loop_
_entity_poly.entity_id
_entity_poly.type
_entity_poly.pdbx_seq_one_letter_code
_entity_poly.pdbx_strand_id
1 'polypeptide(L)'
;MKKYLFSSYGFTIVEVFCSAIVISFIIGVLFYALSSGEYSRSASAAKIDVQSEVRRSMDWIARDVRQAVSWDIADASNSPSDTHIKFRRVEGWNTTSELIRLSNNYTEYTYDASNHTVMRRLSDASNNTIQTWTLNNVQQAPFYTLNGTGDVVPLNGGDLLTSRKLVVHIQGSKPIKGSLNATSELIEEVKIRNE
;
A
#
# COMPACT_ATOMS: atom_id res chain seq x y z
N MET A 1 -5.58 -79.74 16.52
CA MET A 1 -5.94 -78.34 16.77
C MET A 1 -4.66 -77.51 16.87
N LYS A 2 -4.54 -76.50 16.00
CA LYS A 2 -3.64 -75.32 16.03
C LYS A 2 -2.21 -75.53 16.56
N LYS A 3 -1.28 -75.78 15.62
CA LYS A 3 0.16 -75.65 15.83
C LYS A 3 0.67 -74.42 15.06
N TYR A 4 1.26 -73.49 15.83
CA TYR A 4 2.19 -72.42 15.47
C TYR A 4 1.67 -71.23 14.64
N LEU A 5 1.16 -70.26 15.40
CA LEU A 5 1.39 -68.84 15.18
C LEU A 5 2.90 -68.55 14.99
N PHE A 6 3.22 -67.60 14.09
CA PHE A 6 4.52 -66.97 13.80
C PHE A 6 5.56 -67.81 13.04
N SER A 7 5.49 -67.71 11.71
CA SER A 7 6.64 -67.93 10.83
C SER A 7 7.62 -66.76 11.01
N SER A 8 8.64 -66.94 11.82
CA SER A 8 9.74 -65.98 12.01
C SER A 8 10.77 -66.12 10.88
N TYR A 9 10.41 -65.75 9.65
CA TYR A 9 11.43 -65.36 8.68
C TYR A 9 11.83 -63.92 9.01
N GLY A 10 12.98 -63.77 9.67
CA GLY A 10 13.54 -62.44 9.95
C GLY A 10 13.81 -61.68 8.65
N PHE A 11 13.59 -60.37 8.66
CA PHE A 11 13.91 -59.51 7.54
C PHE A 11 15.40 -59.57 7.23
N THR A 12 15.74 -59.65 5.94
CA THR A 12 17.13 -59.50 5.52
C THR A 12 17.57 -58.04 5.69
N ILE A 13 18.85 -57.83 6.01
CA ILE A 13 19.42 -56.47 6.15
C ILE A 13 19.16 -55.64 4.88
N VAL A 14 19.21 -56.29 3.71
CA VAL A 14 18.97 -55.66 2.41
C VAL A 14 17.53 -55.15 2.26
N GLU A 15 16.52 -55.91 2.69
CA GLU A 15 15.12 -55.47 2.67
C GLU A 15 14.87 -54.28 3.59
N VAL A 16 15.50 -54.26 4.77
CA VAL A 16 15.39 -53.13 5.71
C VAL A 16 16.03 -51.88 5.11
N PHE A 17 17.21 -52.00 4.49
CA PHE A 17 17.86 -50.87 3.81
C PHE A 17 17.05 -50.34 2.62
N CYS A 18 16.51 -51.23 1.78
CA CYS A 18 15.69 -50.83 0.65
C CYS A 18 14.41 -50.11 1.13
N SER A 19 13.75 -50.65 2.16
CA SER A 19 12.57 -50.04 2.78
C SER A 19 12.89 -48.67 3.39
N ALA A 20 14.02 -48.55 4.08
CA ALA A 20 14.47 -47.27 4.65
C ALA A 20 14.70 -46.20 3.58
N ILE A 21 15.36 -46.55 2.46
CA ILE A 21 15.58 -45.63 1.34
C ILE A 21 14.26 -45.13 0.75
N VAL A 22 13.31 -46.05 0.51
CA VAL A 22 12.00 -45.69 -0.03
C VAL A 22 11.25 -44.77 0.92
N ILE A 23 11.23 -45.08 2.23
CA ILE A 23 10.56 -44.25 3.23
C ILE A 23 11.23 -42.87 3.34
N SER A 24 12.57 -42.80 3.36
CA SER A 24 13.30 -41.52 3.39
C SER A 24 12.98 -40.66 2.17
N PHE A 25 12.86 -41.28 0.98
CA PHE A 25 12.48 -40.56 -0.23
C PHE A 25 11.05 -40.01 -0.15
N ILE A 26 10.09 -40.81 0.30
CA ILE A 26 8.70 -40.39 0.48
C ILE A 26 8.60 -39.23 1.48
N ILE A 27 9.26 -39.34 2.63
CA ILE A 27 9.29 -38.28 3.65
C ILE A 27 9.94 -37.01 3.08
N GLY A 28 11.05 -37.14 2.34
CA GLY A 28 11.74 -36.01 1.72
C GLY A 28 10.86 -35.24 0.73
N VAL A 29 10.15 -35.96 -0.15
CA VAL A 29 9.22 -35.36 -1.11
C VAL A 29 8.04 -34.68 -0.40
N LEU A 30 7.48 -35.31 0.64
CA LEU A 30 6.40 -34.71 1.44
C LEU A 30 6.85 -33.42 2.13
N PHE A 31 8.02 -33.43 2.76
CA PHE A 31 8.57 -32.25 3.43
C PHE A 31 8.83 -31.12 2.44
N TYR A 32 9.36 -31.42 1.26
CA TYR A 32 9.56 -30.45 0.20
C TYR A 32 8.23 -29.84 -0.28
N ALA A 33 7.23 -30.67 -0.56
CA ALA A 33 5.92 -30.21 -1.00
C ALA A 33 5.23 -29.32 0.04
N LEU A 34 5.30 -29.69 1.33
CA LEU A 34 4.79 -28.89 2.45
C LEU A 34 5.51 -27.53 2.54
N SER A 35 6.84 -27.54 2.52
CA SER A 35 7.65 -26.33 2.61
C SER A 35 7.39 -25.37 1.45
N SER A 36 7.27 -25.91 0.24
CA SER A 36 6.92 -25.13 -0.95
C SER A 36 5.49 -24.57 -0.88
N GLY A 37 4.55 -25.33 -0.32
CA GLY A 37 3.17 -24.90 -0.12
C GLY A 37 3.06 -23.73 0.87
N GLU A 38 3.74 -23.81 2.01
CA GLU A 38 3.80 -22.73 2.99
C GLU A 38 4.41 -21.45 2.40
N TYR A 39 5.50 -21.60 1.65
CA TYR A 39 6.16 -20.50 0.99
C TYR A 39 5.21 -19.80 0.00
N SER A 40 4.59 -20.56 -0.90
CA SER A 40 3.63 -20.07 -1.89
C SER A 40 2.45 -19.35 -1.25
N ARG A 41 1.90 -19.90 -0.15
CA ARG A 41 0.82 -19.26 0.60
C ARG A 41 1.25 -17.93 1.21
N SER A 42 2.43 -17.87 1.81
CA SER A 42 2.95 -16.64 2.43
C SER A 42 3.20 -15.53 1.40
N ALA A 43 3.77 -15.88 0.24
CA ALA A 43 4.00 -14.96 -0.86
C ALA A 43 2.68 -14.42 -1.44
N SER A 44 1.71 -15.31 -1.64
CA SER A 44 0.39 -14.93 -2.17
C SER A 44 -0.37 -14.01 -1.21
N ALA A 45 -0.33 -14.31 0.09
CA ALA A 45 -0.94 -13.45 1.12
C ALA A 45 -0.30 -12.06 1.15
N ALA A 46 1.04 -11.98 1.17
CA ALA A 46 1.75 -10.71 1.16
C ALA A 46 1.42 -9.87 -0.08
N LYS A 47 1.31 -10.50 -1.26
CA LYS A 47 0.93 -9.82 -2.50
C LYS A 47 -0.49 -9.23 -2.45
N ILE A 48 -1.45 -10.00 -1.94
CA ILE A 48 -2.84 -9.54 -1.80
C ILE A 48 -2.91 -8.38 -0.80
N ASP A 49 -2.22 -8.50 0.34
CA ASP A 49 -2.21 -7.47 1.38
C ASP A 49 -1.69 -6.14 0.82
N VAL A 50 -0.51 -6.14 0.19
CA VAL A 50 0.10 -4.92 -0.39
C VAL A 50 -0.80 -4.33 -1.46
N GLN A 51 -1.36 -5.15 -2.35
CA GLN A 51 -2.27 -4.66 -3.39
C GLN A 51 -3.52 -4.01 -2.80
N SER A 52 -4.07 -4.59 -1.71
CA SER A 52 -5.23 -4.02 -1.01
C SER A 52 -4.88 -2.70 -0.31
N GLU A 53 -3.69 -2.61 0.28
CA GLU A 53 -3.22 -1.44 1.00
C GLU A 53 -2.96 -0.28 0.02
N VAL A 54 -2.29 -0.56 -1.10
CA VAL A 54 -2.05 0.43 -2.17
C VAL A 54 -3.36 0.96 -2.74
N ARG A 55 -4.33 0.09 -3.05
CA ARG A 55 -5.66 0.51 -3.53
C ARG A 55 -6.40 1.37 -2.51
N ARG A 56 -6.47 0.93 -1.25
CA ARG A 56 -7.13 1.70 -0.19
C ARG A 56 -6.51 3.07 0.01
N SER A 57 -5.18 3.13 -0.04
CA SER A 57 -4.40 4.38 0.07
C SER A 57 -4.74 5.34 -1.06
N MET A 58 -4.76 4.81 -2.29
CA MET A 58 -5.12 5.57 -3.49
C MET A 58 -6.56 6.08 -3.40
N ASP A 59 -7.51 5.21 -3.05
CA ASP A 59 -8.92 5.57 -2.94
C ASP A 59 -9.16 6.69 -1.92
N TRP A 60 -8.46 6.66 -0.77
CA TRP A 60 -8.55 7.71 0.24
C TRP A 60 -8.00 9.04 -0.27
N ILE A 61 -6.78 9.04 -0.81
CA ILE A 61 -6.15 10.26 -1.34
C ILE A 61 -7.00 10.83 -2.48
N ALA A 62 -7.35 10.01 -3.46
CA ALA A 62 -8.13 10.44 -4.63
C ALA A 62 -9.51 10.97 -4.22
N ARG A 63 -10.19 10.33 -3.26
CA ARG A 63 -11.48 10.81 -2.76
C ARG A 63 -11.36 12.16 -2.06
N ASP A 64 -10.37 12.34 -1.21
CA ASP A 64 -10.20 13.60 -0.47
C ASP A 64 -9.78 14.73 -1.42
N VAL A 65 -8.84 14.47 -2.34
CA VAL A 65 -8.35 15.45 -3.31
C VAL A 65 -9.46 15.89 -4.27
N ARG A 66 -10.39 15.00 -4.66
CA ARG A 66 -11.58 15.39 -5.45
C ARG A 66 -12.51 16.36 -4.72
N GLN A 67 -12.46 16.39 -3.39
CA GLN A 67 -13.23 17.31 -2.57
C GLN A 67 -12.48 18.60 -2.25
N ALA A 68 -11.22 18.73 -2.68
CA ALA A 68 -10.40 19.91 -2.49
C ALA A 68 -10.55 20.90 -3.65
N VAL A 69 -9.95 22.08 -3.48
CA VAL A 69 -9.77 23.07 -4.55
C VAL A 69 -8.29 23.26 -4.82
N SER A 70 -7.92 23.40 -6.09
CA SER A 70 -6.51 23.45 -6.53
C SER A 70 -5.73 24.59 -5.87
N TRP A 71 -6.34 25.77 -5.70
CA TRP A 71 -5.68 26.91 -5.04
C TRP A 71 -5.43 26.70 -3.55
N ASP A 72 -6.27 25.93 -2.86
CA ASP A 72 -6.08 25.66 -1.43
C ASP A 72 -4.94 24.67 -1.23
N ILE A 73 -4.83 23.64 -2.08
CA ILE A 73 -3.66 22.73 -2.08
C ILE A 73 -2.39 23.49 -2.45
N ALA A 74 -2.46 24.39 -3.44
CA ALA A 74 -1.30 25.13 -3.95
C ALA A 74 -0.85 26.30 -3.04
N ASP A 75 -1.62 26.63 -2.00
CA ASP A 75 -1.32 27.73 -1.09
C ASP A 75 0.04 27.52 -0.43
N ALA A 76 0.89 28.55 -0.45
CA ALA A 76 2.22 28.51 0.15
C ALA A 76 2.17 28.18 1.66
N SER A 77 1.10 28.55 2.37
CA SER A 77 0.90 28.21 3.78
C SER A 77 0.61 26.73 4.02
N ASN A 78 0.18 26.00 2.98
CA ASN A 78 -0.02 24.56 2.99
C ASN A 78 1.20 23.78 2.46
N SER A 79 2.27 24.47 2.06
CA SER A 79 3.57 23.88 1.70
C SER A 79 3.48 22.62 0.81
N PRO A 80 2.87 22.70 -0.38
CA PRO A 80 2.75 21.54 -1.27
C PRO A 80 4.13 21.04 -1.73
N SER A 81 4.35 19.74 -1.63
CA SER A 81 5.54 19.05 -2.15
C SER A 81 5.22 17.61 -2.51
N ASP A 82 6.16 16.91 -3.13
CA ASP A 82 6.04 15.48 -3.44
C ASP A 82 5.78 14.59 -2.21
N THR A 83 6.22 15.06 -1.04
CA THR A 83 6.04 14.38 0.25
C THR A 83 4.88 14.92 1.08
N HIS A 84 4.26 16.03 0.70
CA HIS A 84 3.28 16.70 1.56
C HIS A 84 2.18 17.42 0.78
N ILE A 85 0.92 17.15 1.14
CA ILE A 85 -0.24 17.93 0.71
C ILE A 85 -1.14 18.26 1.89
N LYS A 86 -1.69 19.46 1.89
CA LYS A 86 -2.64 19.91 2.90
C LYS A 86 -3.73 20.76 2.26
N PHE A 87 -4.97 20.50 2.62
CA PHE A 87 -6.12 21.21 2.07
C PHE A 87 -7.37 21.05 2.93
N ARG A 88 -8.37 21.86 2.64
CA ARG A 88 -9.71 21.82 3.21
C ARG A 88 -10.67 21.27 2.17
N ARG A 89 -11.62 20.46 2.64
CA ARG A 89 -12.73 20.01 1.79
C ARG A 89 -13.67 21.16 1.48
N VAL A 90 -14.29 21.13 0.30
CA VAL A 90 -15.41 21.98 -0.07
C VAL A 90 -16.67 21.51 0.65
N GLU A 91 -17.33 22.40 1.38
CA GLU A 91 -18.60 22.13 2.07
C GLU A 91 -19.82 22.72 1.36
N GLY A 92 -19.62 23.66 0.44
CA GLY A 92 -20.70 24.23 -0.35
C GLY A 92 -20.36 25.58 -0.95
N TRP A 93 -21.40 26.35 -1.28
CA TRP A 93 -21.31 27.72 -1.78
C TRP A 93 -21.83 28.69 -0.71
N ASN A 94 -21.10 29.78 -0.47
CA ASN A 94 -21.57 30.86 0.39
C ASN A 94 -22.31 31.90 -0.47
N THR A 95 -23.62 32.00 -0.29
CA THR A 95 -24.48 32.94 -1.04
C THR A 95 -24.24 34.40 -0.67
N THR A 96 -23.62 34.68 0.47
CA THR A 96 -23.37 36.06 0.94
C THR A 96 -22.04 36.59 0.40
N SER A 97 -21.00 35.76 0.35
CA SER A 97 -19.68 36.15 -0.12
C SER A 97 -19.41 35.77 -1.58
N GLU A 98 -20.34 35.05 -2.23
CA GLU A 98 -20.18 34.51 -3.59
C GLU A 98 -18.87 33.73 -3.78
N LEU A 99 -18.49 32.95 -2.77
CA LEU A 99 -17.28 32.14 -2.76
C LEU A 99 -17.57 30.71 -2.32
N ILE A 100 -16.68 29.79 -2.71
CA ILE A 100 -16.67 28.42 -2.19
C ILE A 100 -16.49 28.47 -0.67
N ARG A 101 -17.36 27.77 0.04
CA ARG A 101 -17.23 27.53 1.48
C ARG A 101 -16.36 26.29 1.69
N LEU A 102 -15.17 26.51 2.24
CA LEU A 102 -14.29 25.44 2.71
C LEU A 102 -14.62 25.05 4.15
N SER A 103 -14.29 23.82 4.50
CA SER A 103 -14.37 23.33 5.88
C SER A 103 -13.37 24.04 6.79
N ASN A 104 -13.68 24.10 8.08
CA ASN A 104 -12.72 24.52 9.10
C ASN A 104 -11.64 23.47 9.37
N ASN A 105 -11.85 22.23 8.92
CA ASN A 105 -10.91 21.14 9.13
C ASN A 105 -9.98 20.96 7.92
N TYR A 106 -8.71 20.70 8.22
CA TYR A 106 -7.70 20.37 7.22
C TYR A 106 -7.52 18.86 7.13
N THR A 107 -7.43 18.36 5.91
CA THR A 107 -6.89 17.05 5.60
C THR A 107 -5.45 17.24 5.12
N GLU A 108 -4.54 16.55 5.76
CA GLU A 108 -3.10 16.62 5.50
C GLU A 108 -2.58 15.21 5.24
N TYR A 109 -1.70 15.10 4.27
CA TYR A 109 -0.94 13.89 4.02
C TYR A 109 0.54 14.20 4.07
N THR A 110 1.28 13.42 4.86
CA THR A 110 2.74 13.55 5.01
C THR A 110 3.40 12.21 4.76
N TYR A 111 4.34 12.18 3.83
CA TYR A 111 5.18 11.01 3.56
C TYR A 111 6.42 11.04 4.46
N ASP A 112 6.69 9.90 5.10
CA ASP A 112 7.90 9.66 5.86
C ASP A 112 8.73 8.58 5.15
N ALA A 113 9.83 9.02 4.53
CA ALA A 113 10.76 8.15 3.81
C ALA A 113 11.51 7.16 4.72
N SER A 114 11.67 7.48 6.00
CA SER A 114 12.41 6.63 6.95
C SER A 114 11.56 5.46 7.39
N ASN A 115 10.27 5.71 7.60
CA ASN A 115 9.31 4.69 8.04
C ASN A 115 8.54 4.06 6.87
N HIS A 116 8.74 4.55 5.63
CA HIS A 116 7.98 4.14 4.45
C HIS A 116 6.47 4.21 4.69
N THR A 117 6.00 5.32 5.26
CA THR A 117 4.58 5.52 5.58
C THR A 117 4.06 6.84 5.02
N VAL A 118 2.76 6.87 4.70
CA VAL A 118 2.01 8.11 4.46
C VAL A 118 1.03 8.27 5.60
N MET A 119 1.18 9.34 6.37
CA MET A 119 0.27 9.71 7.43
C MET A 119 -0.81 10.62 6.88
N ARG A 120 -2.07 10.22 7.02
CA ARG A 120 -3.23 11.10 6.82
C ARG A 120 -3.63 11.69 8.17
N ARG A 121 -3.68 13.02 8.28
CA ARG A 121 -4.08 13.75 9.48
C ARG A 121 -5.28 14.63 9.19
N LEU A 122 -6.29 14.54 10.04
CA LEU A 122 -7.39 15.48 10.11
C LEU A 122 -7.14 16.43 11.27
N SER A 123 -7.07 17.73 11.01
CA SER A 123 -6.89 18.75 12.05
C SER A 123 -7.97 19.82 12.01
N ASP A 124 -8.21 20.48 13.14
CA ASP A 124 -9.06 21.67 13.18
C ASP A 124 -8.33 22.92 12.62
N ALA A 125 -9.01 24.06 12.63
CA ALA A 125 -8.46 25.34 12.18
C ALA A 125 -7.29 25.84 13.05
N SER A 126 -7.18 25.36 14.28
CA SER A 126 -6.10 25.65 15.23
C SER A 126 -4.94 24.65 15.11
N ASN A 127 -4.95 23.78 14.09
CA ASN A 127 -3.97 22.73 13.83
C ASN A 127 -3.91 21.61 14.89
N ASN A 128 -4.95 21.49 15.73
CA ASN A 128 -5.06 20.37 16.66
C ASN A 128 -5.45 19.11 15.89
N THR A 129 -4.75 18.01 16.15
CA THR A 129 -5.05 16.71 15.56
C THR A 129 -6.37 16.16 16.09
N ILE A 130 -7.35 15.97 15.21
CA ILE A 130 -8.63 15.31 15.49
C ILE A 130 -8.46 13.80 15.28
N GLN A 131 -7.83 13.41 14.18
CA GLN A 131 -7.69 12.00 13.82
C GLN A 131 -6.48 11.78 12.91
N THR A 132 -5.85 10.62 13.05
CA THR A 132 -4.71 10.21 12.23
C THR A 132 -4.91 8.78 11.72
N TRP A 133 -4.50 8.55 10.48
CA TRP A 133 -4.39 7.23 9.88
C TRP A 133 -3.01 7.08 9.27
N THR A 134 -2.47 5.88 9.33
CA THR A 134 -1.16 5.56 8.75
C THR A 134 -1.34 4.54 7.64
N LEU A 135 -0.80 4.86 6.48
CA LEU A 135 -0.68 3.99 5.32
C LEU A 135 0.75 3.48 5.30
N ASN A 136 0.95 2.17 5.44
CA ASN A 136 2.30 1.61 5.57
C ASN A 136 2.82 1.14 4.23
N ASN A 137 4.09 0.72 4.22
CA ASN A 137 4.73 0.03 3.11
C ASN A 137 4.91 0.88 1.85
N VAL A 138 4.79 2.21 1.94
CA VAL A 138 4.92 3.15 0.81
C VAL A 138 6.40 3.51 0.58
N GLN A 139 6.94 3.10 -0.57
CA GLN A 139 8.38 3.13 -0.84
C GLN A 139 8.90 4.47 -1.36
N GLN A 140 8.03 5.36 -1.82
CA GLN A 140 8.41 6.64 -2.41
C GLN A 140 7.40 7.74 -2.13
N ALA A 141 7.81 8.98 -2.37
CA ALA A 141 6.98 10.17 -2.31
C ALA A 141 5.80 10.04 -3.29
N PRO A 142 4.53 10.20 -2.83
CA PRO A 142 3.38 9.83 -3.65
C PRO A 142 2.82 10.96 -4.53
N PHE A 143 3.23 12.22 -4.35
CA PHE A 143 2.54 13.36 -4.94
C PHE A 143 3.29 13.97 -6.12
N TYR A 144 2.60 14.04 -7.26
CA TYR A 144 3.12 14.61 -8.50
C TYR A 144 2.05 15.49 -9.14
N THR A 145 2.44 16.32 -10.10
CA THR A 145 1.53 17.12 -10.93
C THR A 145 2.02 17.14 -12.37
N LEU A 146 1.29 17.81 -13.26
CA LEU A 146 1.71 18.01 -14.64
C LEU A 146 2.24 19.44 -14.79
N ASN A 147 3.39 19.59 -15.43
CA ASN A 147 3.91 20.91 -15.78
C ASN A 147 3.14 21.50 -17.00
N GLY A 148 3.52 22.71 -17.41
CA GLY A 148 2.93 23.37 -18.59
C GLY A 148 3.11 22.64 -19.94
N THR A 149 4.05 21.69 -20.03
CA THR A 149 4.26 20.83 -21.21
C THR A 149 3.50 19.50 -21.14
N GLY A 150 2.88 19.19 -20.00
CA GLY A 150 2.13 17.94 -19.77
C GLY A 150 2.98 16.79 -19.22
N ASP A 151 4.22 17.05 -18.81
CA ASP A 151 5.10 16.06 -18.19
C ASP A 151 4.80 15.91 -16.69
N VAL A 152 4.92 14.68 -16.19
CA VAL A 152 4.78 14.40 -14.75
C VAL A 152 6.00 14.91 -13.99
N VAL A 153 5.79 15.82 -13.07
CA VAL A 153 6.82 16.45 -12.23
C VAL A 153 6.46 16.33 -10.74
N PRO A 154 7.44 16.40 -9.82
CA PRO A 154 7.15 16.49 -8.39
C PRO A 154 6.15 17.60 -8.09
N LEU A 155 5.25 17.35 -7.14
CA LEU A 155 4.19 18.31 -6.82
C LEU A 155 4.78 19.67 -6.44
N ASN A 156 4.30 20.73 -7.10
CA ASN A 156 4.56 22.11 -6.74
C ASN A 156 3.31 22.97 -7.03
N GLY A 157 3.17 24.10 -6.32
CA GLY A 157 1.97 24.93 -6.40
C GLY A 157 1.73 25.55 -7.79
N GLY A 158 2.78 25.97 -8.49
CA GLY A 158 2.66 26.64 -9.79
C GLY A 158 2.12 25.74 -10.89
N ASP A 159 2.70 24.55 -11.02
CA ASP A 159 2.25 23.54 -11.97
C ASP A 159 0.89 22.97 -11.59
N LEU A 160 0.57 22.84 -10.30
CA LEU A 160 -0.74 22.39 -9.82
C LEU A 160 -1.86 23.37 -10.20
N LEU A 161 -1.63 24.68 -10.06
CA LEU A 161 -2.60 25.71 -10.44
C LEU A 161 -2.87 25.71 -11.95
N THR A 162 -1.84 25.40 -12.74
CA THR A 162 -1.92 25.37 -14.21
C THR A 162 -2.61 24.09 -14.70
N SER A 163 -2.16 22.93 -14.22
CA SER A 163 -2.66 21.63 -14.66
C SER A 163 -3.98 21.22 -14.02
N ARG A 164 -4.22 21.67 -12.78
CA ARG A 164 -5.39 21.32 -11.93
C ARG A 164 -5.54 19.81 -11.74
N LYS A 165 -4.42 19.10 -11.81
CA LYS A 165 -4.33 17.64 -11.76
C LYS A 165 -3.28 17.24 -10.74
N LEU A 166 -3.66 16.38 -9.81
CA LEU A 166 -2.73 15.68 -8.94
C LEU A 166 -2.51 14.29 -9.51
N VAL A 167 -1.27 13.93 -9.77
CA VAL A 167 -0.89 12.56 -10.11
C VAL A 167 -0.42 11.90 -8.82
N VAL A 168 -1.16 10.89 -8.38
CA VAL A 168 -0.81 10.12 -7.18
C VAL A 168 -0.15 8.84 -7.63
N HIS A 169 1.06 8.57 -7.14
CA HIS A 169 1.83 7.38 -7.46
C HIS A 169 2.22 6.66 -6.17
N ILE A 170 1.59 5.52 -5.89
CA ILE A 170 1.84 4.72 -4.70
C ILE A 170 2.54 3.43 -5.09
N GLN A 171 3.77 3.27 -4.61
CA GLN A 171 4.53 2.02 -4.70
C GLN A 171 4.57 1.35 -3.32
N GLY A 172 3.88 0.22 -3.19
CA GLY A 172 3.84 -0.61 -1.99
C GLY A 172 4.87 -1.73 -2.03
N SER A 173 5.53 -2.03 -0.90
CA SER A 173 6.42 -3.19 -0.75
C SER A 173 6.31 -3.83 0.63
N LYS A 174 6.12 -5.15 0.69
CA LYS A 174 6.07 -5.93 1.94
C LYS A 174 7.01 -7.13 1.88
N PRO A 175 7.79 -7.39 2.95
CA PRO A 175 8.71 -8.51 2.97
C PRO A 175 7.99 -9.86 3.00
N ILE A 176 8.55 -10.82 2.27
CA ILE A 176 8.25 -12.26 2.24
C ILE A 176 9.45 -12.99 2.87
N LYS A 177 9.24 -14.21 3.37
CA LYS A 177 10.34 -15.08 3.82
C LYS A 177 11.43 -15.18 2.72
N GLY A 178 12.69 -15.20 3.16
CA GLY A 178 13.84 -15.40 2.26
C GLY A 178 14.29 -14.16 1.48
N SER A 179 14.10 -12.95 2.02
CA SER A 179 14.56 -11.68 1.42
C SER A 179 13.88 -11.27 0.10
N LEU A 180 12.72 -11.86 -0.21
CA LEU A 180 11.89 -11.45 -1.33
C LEU A 180 10.83 -10.45 -0.86
N ASN A 181 10.43 -9.52 -1.72
CA ASN A 181 9.39 -8.54 -1.39
C ASN A 181 8.21 -8.69 -2.34
N ALA A 182 6.99 -8.66 -1.79
CA ALA A 182 5.78 -8.46 -2.56
C ALA A 182 5.67 -6.97 -2.87
N THR A 183 5.62 -6.62 -4.16
CA THR A 183 5.45 -5.23 -4.60
C THR A 183 4.12 -5.04 -5.31
N SER A 184 3.55 -3.83 -5.20
CA SER A 184 2.41 -3.38 -5.98
C SER A 184 2.57 -1.90 -6.29
N GLU A 185 2.16 -1.49 -7.48
CA GLU A 185 2.24 -0.11 -7.92
C GLU A 185 0.88 0.33 -8.44
N LEU A 186 0.50 1.57 -8.15
CA LEU A 186 -0.70 2.19 -8.68
C LEU A 186 -0.45 3.67 -8.93
N ILE A 187 -0.81 4.12 -10.13
CA ILE A 187 -0.73 5.52 -10.56
C ILE A 187 -2.14 5.96 -10.94
N GLU A 188 -2.60 7.07 -10.38
CA GLU A 188 -3.90 7.67 -10.69
C GLU A 188 -3.76 9.17 -10.91
N GLU A 189 -4.32 9.67 -11.99
CA GLU A 189 -4.52 11.10 -12.20
C GLU A 189 -5.86 11.52 -11.60
N VAL A 190 -5.80 12.45 -10.65
CA VAL A 190 -6.95 12.99 -9.94
C VAL A 190 -7.16 14.44 -10.39
N LYS A 191 -8.24 14.67 -11.13
CA LYS A 191 -8.69 16.02 -11.48
C LYS A 191 -9.23 16.72 -10.23
N ILE A 192 -8.67 17.88 -9.91
CA ILE A 192 -9.09 18.70 -8.77
C ILE A 192 -10.20 19.67 -9.22
N ARG A 193 -11.12 20.01 -8.30
CA ARG A 193 -12.13 21.04 -8.59
C ARG A 193 -11.45 22.37 -8.92
N ASN A 194 -11.97 23.01 -9.96
CA ASN A 194 -11.68 24.39 -10.27
C ASN A 194 -12.98 25.15 -10.12
N GLU A 195 -13.13 25.82 -8.98
CA GLU A 195 -14.22 26.75 -8.67
C GLU A 195 -15.62 26.29 -9.10
#